data_AF-A0AAV4IDG1-F1
#
_entry.id   AF-A0AAV4IDG1-F1
#
_cell.length_a   1.000
_cell.length_b   1.000
_cell.length_c   1.000
_cell.angle_alpha   90.00
_cell.angle_beta   90.00
_cell.angle_gamma   90.00
#
_symmetry.space_group_name_H-M   'P 1'
#
loop_
_entity.id
_entity.type
_entity.pdbx_description
1 polymer ?
#
loop_
_entity_poly.entity_id
_entity_poly.type
_entity_poly.pdbx_seq_one_letter_code
_entity_poly.pdbx_strand_id
1 'polypeptide(L)'
;RLLSSTVKKKSEESLCWKGVDTGHKIRVELRHIDVNVREPDTGYTPLLLAVLHGSKDIAERLIFNCADVTAKDVKGNTGLHLAVFHGRLDVVELMLFNDAEINSQNEDGNTALHIACQAAVDQRVKIICKLIQSGANAWIVNKYSWMPLDVAAMHNRV
;
A
#
# COMPACT_ATOMS: atom_id res chain seq x y z
N ARG A 1 -25.32 47.04 -9.76
CA ARG A 1 -24.53 46.65 -8.56
C ARG A 1 -23.95 45.28 -8.81
N LEU A 2 -22.64 45.15 -8.62
CA LEU A 2 -21.80 44.02 -8.98
C LEU A 2 -22.12 42.74 -8.16
N LEU A 3 -21.72 41.62 -8.77
CA LEU A 3 -21.72 40.23 -8.33
C LEU A 3 -21.16 40.02 -6.90
N SER A 4 -21.78 39.12 -6.14
CA SER A 4 -21.10 38.32 -5.10
C SER A 4 -21.85 36.99 -4.99
N SER A 5 -21.49 35.96 -5.77
CA SER A 5 -20.26 35.16 -5.77
C SER A 5 -20.37 33.93 -4.87
N THR A 6 -20.17 32.79 -5.53
CA THR A 6 -19.58 31.56 -5.01
C THR A 6 -20.47 30.67 -4.16
N VAL A 7 -21.35 29.94 -4.88
CA VAL A 7 -21.29 28.47 -4.93
C VAL A 7 -19.92 27.98 -4.45
N LYS A 8 -19.90 27.31 -3.30
CA LYS A 8 -18.70 26.70 -2.73
C LYS A 8 -18.00 25.90 -3.83
N LYS A 9 -16.82 26.38 -4.22
CA LYS A 9 -15.92 25.70 -5.14
C LYS A 9 -15.70 24.28 -4.61
N LYS A 10 -15.92 23.29 -5.48
CA LYS A 10 -15.17 22.02 -5.44
C LYS A 10 -13.69 22.39 -5.32
N SER A 11 -13.10 22.21 -4.15
CA SER A 11 -11.65 22.23 -3.96
C SER A 11 -11.05 21.24 -4.96
N GLU A 12 -10.42 21.67 -6.07
CA GLU A 12 -9.06 22.21 -6.14
C GLU A 12 -7.97 21.26 -5.59
N GLU A 13 -8.27 19.98 -5.30
CA GLU A 13 -7.28 19.00 -4.75
C GLU A 13 -7.05 17.75 -5.63
N SER A 14 -6.82 17.92 -6.93
CA SER A 14 -6.19 16.84 -7.74
C SER A 14 -5.00 17.33 -8.54
N LEU A 15 -4.37 18.42 -8.09
CA LEU A 15 -3.14 18.96 -8.67
C LEU A 15 -1.92 18.26 -8.07
N CYS A 16 -1.69 17.01 -8.44
CA CYS A 16 -0.43 16.31 -8.18
C CYS A 16 0.39 16.22 -9.47
N TRP A 17 0.81 17.37 -9.99
CA TRP A 17 1.89 17.47 -10.97
C TRP A 17 3.05 18.23 -10.33
N LYS A 18 3.94 17.50 -9.65
CA LYS A 18 5.28 18.02 -9.34
C LYS A 18 6.29 17.39 -10.29
N GLY A 19 6.68 18.15 -11.32
CA GLY A 19 7.76 17.85 -12.29
C GLY A 19 7.35 16.83 -13.34
N VAL A 20 7.46 17.07 -14.65
CA VAL A 20 8.63 17.59 -15.35
C VAL A 20 8.19 18.53 -16.48
N ASP A 21 8.66 19.77 -16.37
CA ASP A 21 8.66 20.78 -17.43
C ASP A 21 9.78 20.46 -18.42
N THR A 22 9.52 19.61 -19.42
CA THR A 22 10.32 19.55 -20.66
C THR A 22 9.44 19.26 -21.89
N GLY A 23 8.76 20.31 -22.34
CA GLY A 23 8.78 20.67 -23.76
C GLY A 23 8.05 19.82 -24.81
N HIS A 24 7.25 18.80 -24.46
CA HIS A 24 6.40 18.12 -25.44
C HIS A 24 4.94 17.99 -24.99
N LYS A 25 4.11 18.71 -25.74
CA LYS A 25 2.68 18.97 -25.61
C LYS A 25 1.85 17.72 -25.94
N ILE A 26 1.25 17.05 -24.96
CA ILE A 26 0.02 16.26 -25.17
C ILE A 26 -0.93 16.47 -23.98
N ARG A 27 -1.91 17.34 -24.19
CA ARG A 27 -3.05 17.55 -23.29
C ARG A 27 -4.07 16.45 -23.60
N VAL A 28 -3.93 15.28 -22.98
CA VAL A 28 -4.98 14.26 -23.02
C VAL A 28 -5.95 14.59 -21.89
N GLU A 29 -7.15 15.04 -22.25
CA GLU A 29 -8.31 15.04 -21.37
C GLU A 29 -8.50 13.60 -20.86
N LEU A 30 -8.15 13.33 -19.61
CA LEU A 30 -8.39 12.03 -19.00
C LEU A 30 -9.52 12.16 -17.98
N ARG A 31 -10.52 11.30 -18.21
CA ARG A 31 -11.76 11.13 -17.45
C ARG A 31 -11.50 11.19 -15.95
N HIS A 32 -12.39 11.87 -15.22
CA HIS A 32 -12.45 11.93 -13.75
C HIS A 32 -12.76 10.55 -13.13
N ILE A 33 -11.92 9.54 -13.39
CA ILE A 33 -11.98 8.26 -12.69
C ILE A 33 -11.15 8.43 -11.43
N ASP A 34 -11.83 8.42 -10.29
CA ASP A 34 -11.16 8.36 -9.00
C ASP A 34 -10.46 6.99 -8.88
N VAL A 35 -9.13 7.01 -8.85
CA VAL A 35 -8.30 5.80 -8.76
C VAL A 35 -8.30 5.20 -7.35
N ASN A 36 -8.84 5.92 -6.37
CA ASN A 36 -8.88 5.56 -4.95
C ASN A 36 -10.28 5.16 -4.47
N VAL A 37 -11.20 4.86 -5.40
CA VAL A 37 -12.52 4.30 -5.06
C VAL A 37 -12.33 3.08 -4.18
N ARG A 38 -13.10 2.99 -3.09
CA ARG A 38 -13.09 1.86 -2.17
C ARG A 38 -14.34 1.04 -2.36
N GLU A 39 -14.18 -0.27 -2.46
CA GLU A 39 -15.31 -1.19 -2.37
C GLU A 39 -15.95 -1.05 -0.97
N PRO A 40 -17.28 -0.88 -0.87
CA PRO A 40 -17.94 -0.63 0.42
C PRO A 40 -17.74 -1.75 1.46
N ASP A 41 -17.73 -3.01 1.02
CA ASP A 41 -17.77 -4.16 1.93
C ASP A 41 -16.37 -4.63 2.36
N THR A 42 -15.37 -4.50 1.49
CA THR A 42 -13.99 -4.94 1.76
C THR A 42 -13.03 -3.79 2.00
N GLY A 43 -13.38 -2.57 1.61
CA GLY A 43 -12.50 -1.41 1.65
C GLY A 43 -11.39 -1.43 0.60
N TYR A 44 -11.37 -2.41 -0.32
CA TYR A 44 -10.33 -2.51 -1.33
C TYR A 44 -10.37 -1.35 -2.33
N THR A 45 -9.20 -0.75 -2.56
CA THR A 45 -8.96 0.15 -3.69
C THR A 45 -8.50 -0.65 -4.92
N PRO A 46 -8.58 -0.08 -6.13
CA PRO A 46 -7.96 -0.68 -7.32
C PRO A 46 -6.51 -1.10 -7.10
N LEU A 47 -5.74 -0.32 -6.32
CA LEU A 47 -4.36 -0.65 -5.98
C LEU A 47 -4.28 -1.89 -5.08
N LEU A 48 -5.10 -1.97 -4.02
CA LEU A 48 -5.12 -3.14 -3.14
C LEU A 48 -5.52 -4.41 -3.91
N LEU A 49 -6.45 -4.33 -4.86
CA LEU A 49 -6.81 -5.46 -5.74
C LEU A 49 -5.65 -5.88 -6.64
N ALA A 50 -4.95 -4.92 -7.26
CA ALA A 50 -3.79 -5.22 -8.10
C ALA A 50 -2.68 -5.92 -7.30
N VAL A 51 -2.45 -5.47 -6.06
CA VAL A 51 -1.50 -6.07 -5.12
C VAL A 51 -1.92 -7.48 -4.71
N LEU A 52 -3.20 -7.67 -4.35
CA LEU A 52 -3.78 -8.96 -3.98
C LEU A 52 -3.56 -10.01 -5.10
N HIS A 53 -3.76 -9.60 -6.35
CA HIS A 53 -3.55 -10.45 -7.52
C HIS A 53 -2.08 -10.58 -7.96
N GLY A 54 -1.14 -9.89 -7.31
CA GLY A 54 0.27 -9.91 -7.69
C GLY A 54 0.57 -9.24 -9.04
N SER A 55 -0.31 -8.36 -9.52
CA SER A 55 -0.19 -7.70 -10.82
C SER A 55 0.67 -6.45 -10.71
N LYS A 56 2.00 -6.62 -10.70
CA LYS A 56 2.97 -5.53 -10.58
C LYS A 56 2.76 -4.41 -11.62
N ASP A 57 2.58 -4.76 -12.89
CA ASP A 57 2.39 -3.77 -13.96
C ASP A 57 1.15 -2.89 -13.76
N ILE A 58 0.07 -3.48 -13.23
CA ILE A 58 -1.17 -2.76 -12.93
C ILE A 58 -0.96 -1.86 -11.71
N ALA A 59 -0.32 -2.38 -10.66
CA ALA A 59 0.02 -1.60 -9.48
C ALA A 59 0.90 -0.40 -9.83
N GLU A 60 1.93 -0.57 -10.67
CA GLU A 60 2.78 0.52 -11.17
C GLU A 60 1.97 1.59 -11.91
N ARG A 61 1.08 1.18 -12.81
CA ARG A 61 0.21 2.12 -13.54
C ARG A 61 -0.75 2.85 -12.62
N LEU A 62 -1.27 2.20 -11.60
CA LEU A 62 -2.18 2.82 -10.64
C LEU A 62 -1.44 3.85 -9.78
N ILE A 63 -0.25 3.51 -9.27
CA ILE A 63 0.61 4.43 -8.53
C ILE A 63 1.01 5.64 -9.39
N PHE A 64 1.38 5.40 -10.66
CA PHE A 64 1.67 6.47 -11.62
C PHE A 64 0.46 7.41 -11.82
N ASN A 65 -0.77 6.87 -11.74
CA ASN A 65 -2.01 7.64 -11.80
C ASN A 65 -2.47 8.14 -10.42
N CYS A 66 -1.56 8.31 -9.45
CA CYS A 66 -1.82 8.85 -8.11
C CYS A 66 -2.72 7.97 -7.22
N ALA A 67 -2.63 6.65 -7.35
CA ALA A 67 -3.25 5.76 -6.38
C ALA A 67 -2.57 5.88 -5.00
N ASP A 68 -3.37 5.85 -3.94
CA ASP A 68 -2.93 5.96 -2.56
C ASP A 68 -2.31 4.63 -2.07
N VAL A 69 -0.99 4.64 -1.89
CA VAL A 69 -0.21 3.50 -1.39
C VAL A 69 -0.46 3.23 0.10
N THR A 70 -0.97 4.22 0.84
CA THR A 70 -1.28 4.12 2.27
C THR A 70 -2.68 3.56 2.55
N ALA A 71 -3.48 3.34 1.50
CA ALA A 71 -4.82 2.80 1.61
C ALA A 71 -4.85 1.47 2.38
N LYS A 72 -5.92 1.30 3.18
CA LYS A 72 -6.15 0.12 4.01
C LYS A 72 -7.45 -0.57 3.61
N ASP A 73 -7.50 -1.90 3.69
CA ASP A 73 -8.77 -2.64 3.63
C ASP A 73 -9.56 -2.47 4.96
N VAL A 74 -10.74 -3.09 5.06
CA VAL A 74 -11.56 -3.06 6.29
C VAL A 74 -10.90 -3.73 7.49
N LYS A 75 -9.85 -4.54 7.30
CA LYS A 75 -9.06 -5.17 8.36
C LYS A 75 -7.81 -4.36 8.70
N GLY A 76 -7.69 -3.15 8.17
CA GLY A 76 -6.52 -2.29 8.37
C GLY A 76 -5.28 -2.73 7.61
N ASN A 77 -5.36 -3.71 6.70
CA ASN A 77 -4.22 -4.16 5.91
C ASN A 77 -3.91 -3.15 4.81
N THR A 78 -2.67 -2.68 4.78
CA THR A 78 -2.12 -1.92 3.64
C THR A 78 -1.77 -2.83 2.48
N GLY A 79 -1.46 -2.25 1.31
CA GLY A 79 -0.91 -3.01 0.18
C GLY A 79 0.31 -3.85 0.57
N LEU A 80 1.19 -3.32 1.42
CA LEU A 80 2.36 -4.07 1.89
C LEU A 80 1.98 -5.33 2.69
N HIS A 81 0.96 -5.28 3.54
CA HIS A 81 0.48 -6.46 4.28
C HIS A 81 -0.02 -7.55 3.32
N LEU A 82 -0.83 -7.17 2.33
CA LEU A 82 -1.37 -8.10 1.34
C LEU A 82 -0.27 -8.71 0.45
N ALA A 83 0.66 -7.89 -0.03
CA ALA A 83 1.79 -8.35 -0.85
C ALA A 83 2.65 -9.39 -0.12
N VAL A 84 2.94 -9.13 1.16
CA VAL A 84 3.70 -10.05 2.02
C VAL A 84 2.94 -11.33 2.29
N PHE A 85 1.65 -11.25 2.66
CA PHE A 85 0.81 -12.41 2.92
C PHE A 85 0.77 -13.37 1.73
N HIS A 86 0.71 -12.84 0.51
CA HIS A 86 0.71 -13.63 -0.72
C HIS A 86 2.11 -13.98 -1.26
N GLY A 87 3.18 -13.60 -0.56
CA GLY A 87 4.56 -13.92 -0.96
C GLY A 87 5.03 -13.25 -2.25
N ARG A 88 4.43 -12.12 -2.63
CA ARG A 88 4.72 -11.41 -3.89
C ARG A 88 5.90 -10.45 -3.73
N LEU A 89 7.12 -10.98 -3.76
CA LEU A 89 8.35 -10.21 -3.50
C LEU A 89 8.48 -8.98 -4.43
N ASP A 90 8.17 -9.14 -5.70
CA ASP A 90 8.21 -8.08 -6.71
C ASP A 90 7.25 -6.92 -6.41
N VAL A 91 6.06 -7.23 -5.89
CA VAL A 91 5.08 -6.23 -5.44
C VAL A 91 5.48 -5.62 -4.10
N VAL A 92 6.07 -6.40 -3.18
CA VAL A 92 6.66 -5.87 -1.94
C VAL A 92 7.72 -4.82 -2.27
N GLU A 93 8.62 -5.10 -3.21
CA GLU A 93 9.63 -4.14 -3.63
C GLU A 93 9.03 -2.89 -4.26
N LEU A 94 7.99 -3.04 -5.09
CA LEU A 94 7.27 -1.90 -5.65
C LEU A 94 6.64 -1.01 -4.57
N MET A 95 5.97 -1.62 -3.59
CA MET A 95 5.33 -0.87 -2.49
C MET A 95 6.38 -0.12 -1.66
N LEU A 96 7.48 -0.78 -1.31
CA LEU A 96 8.58 -0.16 -0.55
C LEU A 96 9.29 0.95 -1.33
N PHE A 97 9.39 0.82 -2.66
CA PHE A 97 9.95 1.86 -3.52
C PHE A 97 9.07 3.12 -3.57
N ASN A 98 7.75 2.96 -3.41
CA ASN A 98 6.79 4.06 -3.42
C ASN A 98 6.36 4.47 -2.00
N ASP A 99 7.30 4.44 -1.05
CA ASP A 99 7.13 4.94 0.33
C ASP A 99 5.95 4.33 1.10
N ALA A 100 5.61 3.06 0.83
CA ALA A 100 4.62 2.36 1.65
C ALA A 100 5.04 2.33 3.13
N GLU A 101 4.08 2.57 4.02
CA GLU A 101 4.31 2.57 5.47
C GLU A 101 4.73 1.18 5.98
N ILE A 102 6.03 0.98 6.16
CA ILE A 102 6.61 -0.33 6.50
C ILE A 102 6.21 -0.86 7.89
N ASN A 103 5.97 0.06 8.82
CA ASN A 103 5.63 -0.22 10.22
C ASN A 103 4.14 -0.02 10.53
N SER A 104 3.31 0.19 9.50
CA SER A 104 1.87 0.32 9.69
C SER A 104 1.32 -0.96 10.32
N GLN A 105 0.41 -0.82 11.28
CA GLN A 105 -0.25 -1.94 11.94
C GLN A 105 -1.67 -2.11 11.39
N ASN A 106 -2.05 -3.36 11.15
CA ASN A 106 -3.42 -3.74 10.81
C ASN A 106 -4.30 -3.83 12.07
N GLU A 107 -5.56 -4.26 11.93
CA GLU A 107 -6.48 -4.37 13.07
C GLU A 107 -6.03 -5.35 14.16
N ASP A 108 -5.22 -6.36 13.84
CA ASP A 108 -4.64 -7.28 14.83
C ASP A 108 -3.37 -6.71 15.50
N GLY A 109 -2.95 -5.49 15.12
CA GLY A 109 -1.67 -4.92 15.51
C GLY A 109 -0.48 -5.54 14.76
N ASN A 110 -0.73 -6.40 13.78
CA ASN A 110 0.35 -7.00 13.00
C ASN A 110 0.90 -5.98 12.01
N THR A 111 2.22 -5.93 11.90
CA THR A 111 2.92 -5.25 10.81
C THR A 111 3.18 -6.22 9.67
N ALA A 112 3.63 -5.70 8.52
CA ALA A 112 4.10 -6.53 7.41
C ALA A 112 5.16 -7.57 7.86
N LEU A 113 6.04 -7.22 8.79
CA LEU A 113 7.05 -8.15 9.31
C LEU A 113 6.45 -9.28 10.15
N HIS A 114 5.40 -9.03 10.95
CA HIS A 114 4.67 -10.09 11.65
C HIS A 114 4.07 -11.08 10.66
N ILE A 115 3.43 -10.59 9.60
CA ILE A 115 2.83 -11.42 8.56
C ILE A 115 3.91 -12.24 7.85
N ALA A 116 5.05 -11.63 7.51
CA ALA A 116 6.16 -12.34 6.87
C ALA A 116 6.67 -13.51 7.73
N CYS A 117 6.73 -13.33 9.04
CA CYS A 117 7.13 -14.36 10.00
C CYS A 117 6.11 -15.50 10.13
N GLN A 118 4.83 -15.24 9.90
CA GLN A 118 3.75 -16.23 9.92
C GLN A 118 3.58 -16.98 8.60
N ALA A 119 3.77 -16.30 7.47
CA ALA A 119 3.42 -16.82 6.15
C ALA A 119 4.31 -18.01 5.73
N ALA A 120 3.68 -19.10 5.29
CA ALA A 120 4.37 -20.26 4.72
C ALA A 120 4.56 -20.10 3.20
N VAL A 121 5.37 -19.11 2.79
CA VAL A 121 5.63 -18.79 1.38
C VAL A 121 7.10 -19.06 1.00
N ASP A 122 7.37 -19.52 -0.22
CA ASP A 122 8.73 -19.87 -0.69
C ASP A 122 9.71 -18.70 -0.56
N GLN A 123 9.24 -17.47 -0.77
CA GLN A 123 10.07 -16.25 -0.71
C GLN A 123 10.13 -15.64 0.69
N ARG A 124 9.66 -16.34 1.74
CA ARG A 124 9.57 -15.81 3.11
C ARG A 124 10.86 -15.16 3.58
N VAL A 125 11.97 -15.88 3.50
CA VAL A 125 13.28 -15.39 3.98
C VAL A 125 13.70 -14.13 3.21
N LYS A 126 13.47 -14.10 1.89
CA LYS A 126 13.82 -12.93 1.07
C LYS A 126 12.96 -11.72 1.41
N ILE A 127 11.66 -11.93 1.63
CA ILE A 127 10.73 -10.87 2.04
C ILE A 127 11.10 -10.31 3.42
N ILE A 128 11.40 -11.18 4.40
CA ILE A 128 11.87 -10.77 5.73
C ILE A 128 13.16 -9.95 5.61
N CYS A 129 14.16 -10.44 4.87
CA CYS A 129 15.41 -9.72 4.64
C CYS A 129 15.15 -8.34 4.00
N LYS A 130 14.26 -8.28 2.99
CA LYS A 130 13.93 -7.02 2.32
C LYS A 130 13.29 -6.02 3.28
N LEU A 131 12.31 -6.45 4.07
CA LEU A 131 11.64 -5.60 5.06
C LEU A 131 12.63 -5.06 6.10
N ILE A 132 13.52 -5.91 6.62
CA ILE A 132 14.55 -5.50 7.60
C ILE A 132 15.52 -4.49 6.96
N GLN A 133 15.98 -4.75 5.73
CA GLN A 133 16.86 -3.83 4.99
C GLN A 133 16.20 -2.48 4.71
N SER A 134 14.88 -2.47 4.51
CA SER A 134 14.07 -1.26 4.32
C SER A 134 13.67 -0.58 5.64
N GLY A 135 14.14 -1.04 6.80
CA GLY A 135 13.93 -0.38 8.09
C GLY A 135 12.70 -0.84 8.87
N ALA A 136 12.19 -2.05 8.62
CA ALA A 136 11.09 -2.62 9.40
C ALA A 136 11.52 -2.79 10.87
N ASN A 137 10.67 -2.33 11.79
CA ASN A 137 10.92 -2.44 13.22
C ASN A 137 10.53 -3.84 13.73
N ALA A 138 11.53 -4.63 14.09
CA ALA A 138 11.37 -5.98 14.62
C ALA A 138 10.90 -6.04 16.09
N TRP A 139 10.70 -4.89 16.74
CA TRP A 139 10.34 -4.77 18.17
C TRP A 139 8.88 -4.37 18.40
N ILE A 140 8.12 -4.09 17.33
CA ILE A 140 6.70 -3.77 17.46
C ILE A 140 5.97 -5.00 17.95
N VAL A 141 5.11 -4.83 18.95
CA VAL A 141 4.21 -5.88 19.44
C VAL A 141 2.82 -5.73 18.82
N ASN A 142 2.23 -6.85 18.42
CA ASN A 142 0.83 -6.89 18.00
C ASN A 142 -0.13 -6.92 19.21
N LYS A 143 -1.44 -7.02 18.97
CA LYS A 143 -2.45 -7.07 20.06
C LYS A 143 -2.31 -8.28 20.97
N TYR A 144 -1.63 -9.34 20.51
CA TYR A 144 -1.34 -10.53 21.29
C TYR A 144 -0.05 -10.41 22.12
N SER A 145 0.55 -9.21 22.17
CA SER A 145 1.85 -8.95 22.81
C SER A 145 3.00 -9.78 22.21
N TRP A 146 2.87 -10.17 20.95
CA TRP A 146 3.91 -10.87 20.22
C TRP A 146 4.64 -9.92 19.30
N MET A 147 5.97 -10.00 19.33
CA MET A 147 6.84 -9.41 18.32
C MET A 147 6.89 -10.32 17.08
N PRO A 148 7.38 -9.83 15.92
CA PRO A 148 7.51 -10.67 14.72
C PRO A 148 8.31 -11.95 14.96
N LEU A 149 9.36 -11.89 15.79
CA LEU A 149 10.17 -13.06 16.13
C LEU A 149 9.38 -14.10 16.95
N ASP A 150 8.51 -13.65 17.86
CA ASP A 150 7.66 -14.56 18.66
C ASP A 150 6.68 -15.31 17.74
N VAL A 151 6.13 -14.61 16.74
CA VAL A 151 5.27 -15.20 15.71
C VAL A 151 6.04 -16.27 14.91
N ALA A 152 7.27 -15.97 14.47
CA ALA A 152 8.11 -16.94 13.76
C ALA A 152 8.38 -18.19 14.61
N ALA A 153 8.69 -18.01 15.90
CA ALA A 153 8.97 -19.12 16.81
C ALA A 153 7.75 -20.03 17.03
N MET A 154 6.53 -19.49 17.01
CA MET A 154 5.29 -20.28 17.13
C MET A 154 5.00 -21.10 15.88
N HIS A 155 5.27 -20.55 14.70
CA HIS A 155 4.92 -21.17 13.41
C HIS A 155 6.04 -22.05 12.79
N ASN A 156 7.26 -22.01 13.34
CA ASN A 156 8.42 -22.81 12.88
C ASN A 156 8.76 -24.02 13.79
N ARG A 157 7.86 -24.40 14.71
CA ARG A 157 7.98 -25.58 15.58
C ARG A 157 7.36 -26.83 14.92
N VAL A 158 7.85 -27.22 13.75
CA VAL A 158 7.50 -28.50 13.10
C VAL A 158 8.74 -29.14 12.51
#